data_AF-A0A1M5ULL3-F1
#
_entry.id   AF-A0A1M5ULL3-F1
#
_cell.length_a   1.000
_cell.length_b   1.000
_cell.length_c   1.000
_cell.angle_alpha   90.00
_cell.angle_beta   90.00
_cell.angle_gamma   90.00
#
_symmetry.space_group_name_H-M   'P 1'
#
loop_
_entity.id
_entity.type
_entity.pdbx_description
1 polymer ?
#
loop_
_entity_poly.entity_id
_entity_poly.type
_entity_poly.pdbx_seq_one_letter_code
_entity_poly.pdbx_strand_id
1 'polypeptide(L)'
;MTIELNDEEKVRILNSDDLFVIMRDILLRENKIDQDREHFWVIGLASNHRLLFIELISMGTVDKALVEPMEVYSVALQKRAVKILLVHNHPSGELKASEADKDITIRLIQVGLIVNTPVLDHLIITTNTYMSFADTGLLEELEKSRKYVPMYKQIEELQRIAEELGMKKGEIKGVKEGMKEGLKKGVEAVAQRMKEKGMSNDIIAEITGLPLEVVGKL
;
A
#
# COMPACT_ATOMS: atom_id res chain seq x y z
N MET A 1 6.30 -3.28 21.27
CA MET A 1 6.52 -2.50 22.51
C MET A 1 5.69 -1.22 22.39
N THR A 2 4.82 -0.90 23.35
CA THR A 2 4.08 0.39 23.34
C THR A 2 4.82 1.35 24.27
N ILE A 3 5.23 2.51 23.75
CA ILE A 3 5.86 3.58 24.53
C ILE A 3 4.74 4.53 25.00
N GLU A 4 4.57 4.70 26.31
CA GLU A 4 3.66 5.70 26.88
C GLU A 4 4.35 7.08 26.93
N LEU A 5 3.66 8.14 26.48
CA LEU A 5 4.16 9.52 26.43
C LEU A 5 3.38 10.40 27.42
N ASN A 6 4.06 11.28 28.16
CA ASN A 6 3.41 12.22 29.09
C ASN A 6 3.02 13.57 28.41
N ASP A 7 2.29 14.43 29.13
CA ASP A 7 1.65 15.64 28.55
C ASP A 7 2.64 16.71 28.06
N GLU A 8 3.84 16.76 28.63
CA GLU A 8 4.95 17.60 28.20
C GLU A 8 5.72 16.99 27.01
N GLU A 9 5.72 15.66 26.88
CA GLU A 9 6.25 14.87 25.75
C GLU A 9 5.25 14.71 24.58
N LYS A 10 4.20 15.52 24.53
CA LYS A 10 3.28 15.59 23.37
C LYS A 10 3.97 16.25 22.17
N VAL A 11 5.03 15.59 21.70
CA VAL A 11 5.86 15.98 20.57
C VAL A 11 4.96 16.12 19.35
N ARG A 12 5.14 17.24 18.65
CA ARG A 12 4.51 17.46 17.35
C ARG A 12 5.52 17.10 16.28
N ILE A 13 5.07 16.34 15.28
CA ILE A 13 5.88 16.01 14.12
C ILE A 13 5.46 16.95 13.00
N LEU A 14 6.27 17.95 12.71
CA LEU A 14 5.96 18.98 11.71
C LEU A 14 6.60 18.68 10.36
N ASN A 15 7.70 17.94 10.37
CA ASN A 15 8.44 17.53 9.17
C ASN A 15 9.09 16.15 9.39
N SER A 16 9.77 15.67 8.36
CA SER A 16 10.48 14.39 8.33
C SER A 16 11.70 14.37 9.26
N ASP A 17 12.40 15.49 9.45
CA ASP A 17 13.53 15.60 10.39
C ASP A 17 13.09 15.32 11.84
N ASP A 18 11.96 15.88 12.28
CA ASP A 18 11.38 15.65 13.61
C ASP A 18 11.15 14.16 13.85
N LEU A 19 10.54 13.48 12.86
CA LEU A 19 10.26 12.05 12.92
C LEU A 19 11.55 11.23 12.95
N PHE A 20 12.52 11.56 12.08
CA PHE A 20 13.78 10.83 11.99
C PHE A 20 14.55 10.86 13.30
N VAL A 21 14.66 12.01 13.96
CA VAL A 21 15.38 12.12 15.24
C VAL A 21 14.77 11.18 16.29
N ILE A 22 13.45 11.17 16.41
CA ILE A 22 12.73 10.30 17.36
C ILE A 22 12.98 8.82 17.02
N MET A 23 12.81 8.45 15.76
CA MET A 23 12.91 7.04 15.33
C MET A 23 14.34 6.52 15.37
N ARG A 24 15.34 7.35 15.07
CA ARG A 24 16.75 7.01 15.23
C ARG A 24 17.06 6.72 16.69
N ASP A 25 16.60 7.55 17.62
CA ASP A 25 16.82 7.35 19.04
C ASP A 25 16.13 6.08 19.56
N ILE A 26 14.96 5.72 19.01
CA ILE A 26 14.30 4.44 19.30
C ILE A 26 15.13 3.26 18.78
N LEU A 27 15.54 3.30 17.50
CA LEU A 27 16.33 2.24 16.88
C LEU A 27 17.66 2.00 17.61
N LEU A 28 18.35 3.07 18.02
CA LEU A 28 19.62 2.98 18.76
C LEU A 28 19.48 2.42 20.18
N ARG A 29 18.28 2.43 20.77
CA ARG A 29 18.01 1.83 22.08
C ARG A 29 17.76 0.33 22.01
N GLU A 30 17.47 -0.21 20.83
CA GLU A 30 17.32 -1.65 20.64
C GLU A 30 18.64 -2.38 20.87
N ASN A 31 18.57 -3.68 21.13
CA ASN A 31 19.78 -4.47 21.24
C ASN A 31 20.45 -4.59 19.85
N LYS A 32 21.77 -4.84 19.83
CA LYS A 32 22.53 -4.89 18.56
C LYS A 32 22.02 -5.94 17.56
N ILE A 33 21.45 -7.04 18.05
CA ILE A 33 20.97 -8.14 17.18
C ILE A 33 19.71 -7.68 16.44
N ASP A 34 18.83 -6.96 17.13
CA ASP A 34 17.59 -6.46 16.54
C ASP A 34 17.88 -5.26 15.63
N GLN A 35 18.86 -4.39 15.96
CA GLN A 35 19.30 -3.32 15.05
C GLN A 35 19.73 -3.80 13.65
N ASP A 36 20.22 -5.06 13.56
CA ASP A 36 20.59 -5.69 12.29
C ASP A 36 19.39 -6.26 11.52
N ARG A 37 18.16 -6.09 12.00
CA ARG A 37 16.92 -6.54 11.36
C ARG A 37 16.12 -5.38 10.79
N GLU A 38 15.32 -5.68 9.78
CA GLU A 38 14.34 -4.75 9.25
C GLU A 38 13.13 -4.64 10.19
N HIS A 39 12.74 -3.41 10.49
CA HIS A 39 11.61 -3.06 11.31
C HIS A 39 10.69 -2.12 10.54
N PHE A 40 9.42 -2.46 10.54
CA PHE A 40 8.39 -1.60 10.00
C PHE A 40 7.53 -1.03 11.12
N TRP A 41 7.56 0.29 11.26
CA TRP A 41 6.87 1.05 12.29
C TRP A 41 5.73 1.86 11.70
N VAL A 42 4.69 2.03 12.52
CA VAL A 42 3.58 2.93 12.26
C VAL A 42 3.50 3.96 13.37
N ILE A 43 3.40 5.22 12.96
CA ILE A 43 3.29 6.35 13.85
C ILE A 43 1.91 6.96 13.66
N GLY A 44 1.13 7.00 14.73
CA GLY A 44 -0.19 7.63 14.72
C GLY A 44 -0.13 9.09 15.14
N LEU A 45 -0.80 9.95 14.40
CA LEU A 45 -0.89 11.39 14.70
C LEU A 45 -2.34 11.83 14.90
N ALA A 46 -2.52 12.82 15.77
CA ALA A 46 -3.75 13.60 15.87
C ALA A 46 -3.86 14.63 14.74
N SER A 47 -5.02 15.27 14.61
CA SER A 47 -5.27 16.30 13.59
C SER A 47 -4.24 17.44 13.63
N ASN A 48 -3.83 17.86 14.83
CA ASN A 48 -2.84 18.91 15.07
C ASN A 48 -1.37 18.43 15.03
N HIS A 49 -1.09 17.29 14.41
CA HIS A 49 0.25 16.68 14.27
C HIS A 49 0.89 16.23 15.60
N ARG A 50 0.12 16.17 16.68
CA ARG A 50 0.60 15.61 17.93
C ARG A 50 0.75 14.09 17.81
N LEU A 51 1.89 13.58 18.24
CA LEU A 51 2.16 12.15 18.35
C LEU A 51 1.16 11.47 19.30
N LEU A 52 0.55 10.38 18.83
CA LEU A 52 -0.36 9.54 19.61
C LEU A 52 0.32 8.24 20.03
N PHE A 53 1.04 7.61 19.11
CA PHE A 53 1.76 6.37 19.37
C PHE A 53 2.85 6.14 18.31
N ILE A 54 3.81 5.29 18.67
CA ILE A 54 4.77 4.65 17.77
C ILE A 54 4.65 3.16 18.03
N GLU A 55 4.45 2.36 16.99
CA GLU A 55 4.24 0.92 17.12
C GLU A 55 5.00 0.12 16.06
N LEU A 56 5.72 -0.90 16.52
CA LEU A 56 6.39 -1.87 15.66
C LEU A 56 5.36 -2.86 15.13
N ILE A 57 5.11 -2.84 13.83
CA ILE A 57 4.16 -3.74 13.17
C ILE A 57 4.84 -5.05 12.76
N SER A 58 6.07 -4.96 12.26
CA SER A 58 6.80 -6.12 11.77
C SER A 58 8.27 -5.99 12.11
N MET A 59 8.83 -7.09 12.62
CA MET A 59 10.26 -7.29 12.75
C MET A 59 10.63 -8.46 11.85
N GLY A 60 11.36 -8.14 10.79
CA GLY A 60 11.73 -9.02 9.71
C GLY A 60 13.08 -9.70 9.88
N THR A 61 13.60 -10.19 8.76
CA THR A 61 14.99 -10.61 8.62
C THR A 61 15.86 -9.40 8.31
N VAL A 62 17.11 -9.64 7.91
CA VAL A 62 18.07 -8.59 7.54
C VAL A 62 17.72 -7.85 6.23
N ASP A 63 16.77 -8.38 5.45
CA ASP A 63 16.49 -8.00 4.06
C ASP A 63 14.99 -7.93 3.68
N LYS A 64 14.10 -8.27 4.62
CA LYS A 64 12.65 -8.13 4.42
C LYS A 64 11.89 -8.13 5.75
N ALA A 65 10.93 -7.23 5.87
CA ALA A 65 9.82 -7.31 6.82
C ALA A 65 8.49 -7.58 6.09
N LEU A 66 7.72 -8.56 6.55
CA LEU A 66 6.37 -8.80 6.01
C LEU A 66 5.39 -7.84 6.68
N VAL A 67 4.71 -7.01 5.90
CA VAL A 67 3.77 -6.02 6.39
C VAL A 67 2.42 -6.22 5.72
N GLU A 68 1.37 -6.38 6.52
CA GLU A 68 0.00 -6.49 6.03
C GLU A 68 -0.82 -5.25 6.43
N PRO A 69 -1.62 -4.67 5.52
CA PRO A 69 -2.43 -3.49 5.82
C PRO A 69 -3.39 -3.65 6.99
N MET A 70 -3.88 -4.88 7.22
CA MET A 70 -4.76 -5.17 8.35
C MET A 70 -4.08 -4.89 9.69
N GLU A 71 -2.81 -5.26 9.85
CA GLU A 71 -2.05 -5.03 11.08
C GLU A 71 -1.78 -3.54 11.29
N VAL A 72 -1.35 -2.85 10.23
CA VAL A 72 -1.10 -1.40 10.25
C VAL A 72 -2.35 -0.61 10.66
N TYR A 73 -3.47 -0.85 9.98
CA TYR A 73 -4.69 -0.06 10.21
C TYR A 73 -5.48 -0.54 11.42
N SER A 74 -5.36 -1.79 11.86
CA SER A 74 -5.98 -2.25 13.12
C SER A 74 -5.48 -1.38 14.29
N VAL A 75 -4.15 -1.21 14.39
CA VAL A 75 -3.53 -0.36 15.41
C VAL A 75 -3.96 1.11 15.25
N ALA A 76 -3.85 1.67 14.05
CA ALA A 76 -4.15 3.07 13.79
C ALA A 76 -5.60 3.43 14.17
N LEU A 77 -6.56 2.56 13.81
CA LEU A 77 -7.97 2.78 14.08
C LEU A 77 -8.31 2.58 15.56
N GLN A 78 -7.77 1.55 16.21
CA GLN A 78 -7.97 1.32 17.65
C GLN A 78 -7.44 2.48 18.49
N LYS A 79 -6.30 3.05 18.10
CA LYS A 79 -5.67 4.19 18.78
C LYS A 79 -6.16 5.55 18.29
N ARG A 80 -7.20 5.59 17.45
CA ARG A 80 -7.86 6.81 16.93
C ARG A 80 -6.88 7.79 16.26
N ALA A 81 -5.92 7.27 15.49
CA ALA A 81 -5.11 8.10 14.63
C ALA A 81 -5.98 8.82 13.60
N VAL A 82 -5.70 10.10 13.39
CA VAL A 82 -6.32 10.89 12.30
C VAL A 82 -5.51 10.73 11.01
N LYS A 83 -4.22 10.46 11.14
CA LYS A 83 -3.26 10.27 10.06
C LYS A 83 -2.09 9.45 10.56
N ILE A 84 -1.41 8.75 9.66
CA ILE A 84 -0.27 7.90 10.00
C ILE A 84 0.98 8.28 9.22
N LEU A 85 2.14 7.97 9.79
CA LEU A 85 3.44 7.97 9.12
C LEU A 85 3.99 6.55 9.17
N LEU A 86 4.76 6.17 8.15
CA LEU A 86 5.39 4.86 8.04
C LEU A 86 6.90 5.02 8.18
N VAL A 87 7.57 4.10 8.85
CA VAL A 87 9.03 4.12 8.98
C VAL A 87 9.57 2.71 8.81
N HIS A 88 10.52 2.54 7.91
CA HIS A 88 11.21 1.28 7.68
C HIS A 88 12.72 1.49 7.81
N ASN A 89 13.40 0.79 8.71
CA ASN A 89 14.87 0.84 8.75
C ASN A 89 15.48 -0.16 7.76
N HIS A 90 16.55 0.25 7.10
CA HIS A 90 17.39 -0.62 6.29
C HIS A 90 18.74 -0.81 7.00
N PRO A 91 19.00 -1.97 7.65
CA PRO A 91 20.28 -2.24 8.32
C PRO A 91 21.49 -2.19 7.39
N SER A 92 21.26 -2.44 6.09
CA SER A 92 22.28 -2.36 5.03
C SER A 92 22.90 -0.97 4.85
N GLY A 93 22.23 0.08 5.33
CA GLY A 93 22.63 1.46 5.13
C GLY A 93 22.18 2.10 3.81
N GLU A 94 21.53 1.32 2.93
CA GLU A 94 20.93 1.85 1.70
C GLU A 94 19.67 2.65 2.04
N LEU A 95 19.47 3.79 1.39
CA LEU A 95 18.28 4.63 1.58
C LEU A 95 17.28 4.49 0.45
N LYS A 96 17.68 3.85 -0.65
CA LYS A 96 16.79 3.63 -1.78
C LYS A 96 15.66 2.67 -1.42
N ALA A 97 14.43 3.16 -1.52
CA ALA A 97 13.23 2.35 -1.38
C ALA A 97 13.24 1.16 -2.35
N SER A 98 12.99 -0.03 -1.81
CA SER A 98 12.78 -1.24 -2.61
C SER A 98 11.43 -1.20 -3.32
N GLU A 99 11.23 -2.10 -4.29
CA GLU A 99 9.91 -2.26 -4.91
C GLU A 99 8.87 -2.78 -3.90
N ALA A 100 9.30 -3.55 -2.89
CA ALA A 100 8.42 -3.98 -1.80
C ALA A 100 7.95 -2.79 -0.94
N ASP A 101 8.85 -1.85 -0.63
CA ASP A 101 8.53 -0.62 0.10
C ASP A 101 7.50 0.22 -0.64
N LYS A 102 7.71 0.44 -1.94
CA LYS A 102 6.76 1.17 -2.78
C LYS A 102 5.42 0.45 -2.86
N ASP A 103 5.43 -0.87 -3.04
CA ASP A 103 4.22 -1.66 -3.18
C ASP A 103 3.34 -1.62 -1.93
N ILE A 104 3.93 -1.86 -0.76
CA ILE A 104 3.19 -1.79 0.49
C ILE A 104 2.70 -0.36 0.76
N THR A 105 3.49 0.65 0.41
CA THR A 105 3.07 2.06 0.55
C THR A 105 1.85 2.36 -0.31
N ILE A 106 1.82 1.94 -1.58
CA ILE A 106 0.63 2.10 -2.44
C ILE A 106 -0.58 1.42 -1.80
N ARG A 107 -0.41 0.18 -1.31
CA ARG A 107 -1.50 -0.56 -0.68
C ARG A 107 -2.02 0.15 0.56
N LEU A 108 -1.14 0.68 1.41
CA LEU A 108 -1.49 1.41 2.62
C LEU A 108 -2.14 2.78 2.33
N ILE A 109 -1.70 3.50 1.30
CA ILE A 109 -2.35 4.73 0.83
C ILE A 109 -3.81 4.44 0.47
N GLN A 110 -4.07 3.38 -0.31
CA GLN A 110 -5.42 3.03 -0.72
C GLN A 110 -6.32 2.67 0.47
N VAL A 111 -5.81 1.94 1.45
CA VAL A 111 -6.58 1.65 2.68
C VAL A 111 -6.85 2.93 3.47
N GLY A 112 -5.86 3.80 3.60
CA GLY A 112 -5.99 5.08 4.32
C GLY A 112 -7.05 6.00 3.73
N LEU A 113 -7.15 6.03 2.41
CA LEU A 113 -8.23 6.72 1.70
C LEU A 113 -9.61 6.20 2.10
N ILE A 114 -9.78 4.87 2.21
CA ILE A 114 -11.06 4.22 2.52
C ILE A 114 -11.47 4.49 3.97
N VAL A 115 -10.53 4.42 4.91
CA VAL A 115 -10.81 4.58 6.35
C VAL A 115 -10.63 6.03 6.84
N ASN A 116 -10.38 6.97 5.92
CA ASN A 116 -10.14 8.38 6.21
C ASN A 116 -9.02 8.62 7.24
N THR A 117 -7.94 7.85 7.12
CA THR A 117 -6.71 7.98 7.93
C THR A 117 -5.53 7.92 6.96
N PRO A 118 -5.16 9.05 6.32
CA PRO A 118 -4.16 9.05 5.25
C PRO A 118 -2.75 8.76 5.78
N VAL A 119 -1.92 8.19 4.90
CA VAL A 119 -0.46 8.11 5.05
C VAL A 119 0.12 9.47 4.68
N LEU A 120 0.78 10.15 5.61
CA LEU A 120 1.42 11.45 5.35
C LEU A 120 2.82 11.34 4.78
N ASP A 121 3.54 10.29 5.14
CA ASP A 121 4.91 10.05 4.71
C ASP A 121 5.31 8.59 4.97
N HIS A 122 6.35 8.17 4.26
CA HIS A 122 7.09 6.94 4.53
C HIS A 122 8.59 7.25 4.53
N LEU A 123 9.24 7.06 5.68
CA LEU A 123 10.68 7.22 5.80
C LEU A 123 11.37 5.86 5.68
N ILE A 124 12.41 5.82 4.84
CA ILE A 124 13.45 4.80 4.93
C ILE A 124 14.57 5.38 5.80
N ILE A 125 14.93 4.70 6.88
CA ILE A 125 15.92 5.21 7.84
C ILE A 125 17.12 4.28 7.98
N THR A 126 18.25 4.87 8.34
CA THR A 126 19.43 4.18 8.86
C THR A 126 19.77 4.75 10.23
N THR A 127 20.84 4.28 10.85
CA THR A 127 21.33 4.86 12.12
C THR A 127 21.84 6.29 11.98
N ASN A 128 22.17 6.75 10.76
CA ASN A 128 22.84 8.04 10.54
C ASN A 128 22.02 9.04 9.71
N THR A 129 21.15 8.55 8.83
CA THR A 129 20.43 9.38 7.85
C THR A 129 19.11 8.71 7.43
N TYR A 130 18.28 9.42 6.67
CA TYR A 130 17.00 8.95 6.17
C TYR A 130 16.67 9.49 4.78
N MET A 131 15.64 8.91 4.17
CA MET A 131 14.95 9.41 2.99
C MET A 131 13.46 9.45 3.27
N SER A 132 12.82 10.60 3.04
CA SER A 132 11.37 10.78 3.10
C SER A 132 10.75 10.62 1.70
N PHE A 133 9.67 9.87 1.60
CA PHE A 133 8.91 9.75 0.35
C PHE A 133 8.20 11.06 0.01
N ALA A 134 7.70 11.79 1.01
CA ALA A 134 7.06 13.07 0.82
C ALA A 134 8.07 14.12 0.30
N ASP A 135 9.23 14.24 0.93
CA ASP A 135 10.24 15.26 0.56
C ASP A 135 10.83 15.02 -0.83
N THR A 136 10.94 13.75 -1.24
CA THR A 136 11.45 13.36 -2.57
C THR A 136 10.41 13.42 -3.68
N GLY A 137 9.13 13.65 -3.34
CA GLY A 137 8.00 13.58 -4.28
C GLY A 137 7.56 12.17 -4.66
N LEU A 138 8.22 11.13 -4.14
CA LEU A 138 7.87 9.73 -4.38
C LEU A 138 6.48 9.41 -3.84
N LEU A 139 6.06 9.99 -2.70
CA LEU A 139 4.72 9.76 -2.16
C LEU A 139 3.64 10.20 -3.15
N GLU A 140 3.78 11.38 -3.74
CA GLU A 140 2.84 11.93 -4.73
C GLU A 140 2.78 11.07 -6.00
N GLU A 141 3.92 10.49 -6.41
CA GLU A 141 3.96 9.52 -7.51
C GLU A 141 3.16 8.25 -7.17
N LEU A 142 3.37 7.70 -5.96
CA LEU A 142 2.71 6.47 -5.52
C LEU A 142 1.21 6.65 -5.28
N GLU A 143 0.75 7.83 -4.85
CA GLU A 143 -0.67 8.17 -4.72
C GLU A 143 -1.44 8.07 -6.06
N LYS A 144 -0.75 8.29 -7.19
CA LYS A 144 -1.33 8.19 -8.54
C LYS A 144 -1.47 6.73 -9.00
N SER A 145 -0.86 5.77 -8.30
CA SER A 145 -0.91 4.36 -8.66
C SER A 145 -2.32 3.79 -8.56
N ARG A 146 -2.72 3.03 -9.59
CA ARG A 146 -4.01 2.34 -9.64
C ARG A 146 -3.93 0.86 -9.24
N LYS A 147 -2.76 0.38 -8.80
CA LYS A 147 -2.49 -1.06 -8.56
C LYS A 147 -3.50 -1.74 -7.64
N TYR A 148 -3.89 -1.07 -6.56
CA TYR A 148 -4.85 -1.58 -5.57
C TYR A 148 -6.22 -0.89 -5.63
N VAL A 149 -6.49 -0.08 -6.66
CA VAL A 149 -7.80 0.56 -6.84
C VAL A 149 -8.76 -0.47 -7.44
N PRO A 150 -9.93 -0.75 -6.82
CA PRO A 150 -10.89 -1.68 -7.38
C PRO A 150 -11.30 -1.30 -8.81
N MET A 151 -11.41 -2.30 -9.69
CA MET A 151 -11.67 -2.08 -11.12
C MET A 151 -12.94 -1.24 -11.38
N TYR A 152 -14.00 -1.43 -10.60
CA TYR A 152 -15.24 -0.65 -10.76
C TYR A 152 -15.03 0.85 -10.53
N LYS A 153 -14.14 1.24 -9.60
CA LYS A 153 -13.76 2.64 -9.38
C LYS A 153 -13.02 3.24 -10.57
N GLN A 154 -12.12 2.47 -11.18
CA GLN A 154 -11.40 2.90 -12.38
C GLN A 154 -12.36 3.11 -13.56
N ILE A 155 -13.32 2.21 -13.72
CA ILE A 155 -14.37 2.29 -14.75
C ILE A 155 -15.31 3.48 -14.52
N GLU A 156 -15.67 3.79 -13.27
CA GLU A 156 -16.44 5.00 -12.91
C GLU A 156 -15.67 6.27 -13.27
N GLU A 157 -14.39 6.35 -12.94
CA GLU A 157 -13.55 7.52 -13.22
C GLU A 157 -13.36 7.75 -14.74
N LEU A 158 -13.10 6.68 -15.50
CA LEU A 158 -13.02 6.74 -16.96
C LEU A 158 -14.33 7.23 -17.60
N GLN A 159 -15.48 6.80 -17.08
CA GLN A 159 -16.77 7.30 -17.57
C GLN A 159 -16.94 8.78 -17.29
N ARG A 160 -16.59 9.23 -16.08
CA ARG A 160 -16.67 10.64 -15.72
C ARG A 160 -15.79 11.49 -16.64
N ILE A 161 -14.55 11.07 -16.88
CA ILE A 161 -13.63 11.75 -17.80
C ILE A 161 -14.19 11.78 -19.22
N ALA A 162 -14.75 10.67 -19.71
CA ALA A 162 -15.37 10.62 -21.03
C ALA A 162 -16.56 11.59 -21.17
N GLU A 163 -17.38 11.72 -20.13
CA GLU A 163 -18.46 12.69 -20.07
C GLU A 163 -17.94 14.14 -20.03
N GLU A 164 -16.91 14.42 -19.23
CA GLU A 164 -16.23 15.73 -19.14
C GLU A 164 -15.61 16.13 -20.49
N LEU A 165 -15.06 15.18 -21.24
CA LEU A 165 -14.52 15.38 -22.59
C LEU A 165 -15.61 15.47 -23.68
N GLY A 166 -16.89 15.41 -23.31
CA GLY A 166 -18.02 15.54 -24.24
C GLY A 166 -18.19 14.35 -25.19
N MET A 167 -17.67 13.17 -24.83
CA MET A 167 -17.84 11.96 -25.64
C MET A 167 -19.33 11.61 -25.75
N LYS A 168 -19.75 11.19 -26.95
CA LYS A 168 -21.15 10.80 -27.16
C LYS A 168 -21.43 9.51 -26.40
N LYS A 169 -22.64 9.34 -25.88
CA LYS A 169 -23.07 8.08 -25.20
C LYS A 169 -22.77 6.82 -26.01
N GLY A 170 -22.81 6.89 -27.34
CA GLY A 170 -22.44 5.79 -28.23
C GLY A 170 -20.96 5.40 -28.18
N GLU A 171 -20.07 6.37 -28.00
CA GLU A 171 -18.62 6.14 -27.88
C GLU A 171 -18.28 5.52 -26.53
N ILE A 172 -18.87 6.01 -25.44
CA ILE A 172 -18.74 5.42 -24.09
C ILE A 172 -19.26 3.97 -24.09
N LYS A 173 -20.40 3.73 -24.74
CA LYS A 173 -20.96 2.38 -24.89
C LYS A 173 -20.04 1.47 -25.70
N GLY A 174 -19.48 1.96 -26.81
CA GLY A 174 -18.52 1.21 -27.63
C GLY A 174 -17.23 0.86 -26.88
N VAL A 175 -16.69 1.78 -26.08
CA VAL A 175 -15.52 1.52 -25.21
C VAL A 175 -15.85 0.45 -24.18
N LYS A 176 -17.00 0.54 -23.50
CA LYS A 176 -17.45 -0.48 -22.52
C LYS A 176 -17.62 -1.85 -23.14
N GLU A 177 -18.28 -1.93 -24.29
CA GLU A 177 -18.51 -3.18 -25.01
C GLU A 177 -17.18 -3.78 -25.48
N GLY A 178 -16.28 -2.96 -26.04
CA GLY A 178 -14.94 -3.37 -26.45
C GLY A 178 -14.07 -3.88 -25.30
N MET A 179 -14.09 -3.22 -24.14
CA MET A 179 -13.39 -3.68 -22.93
C MET A 179 -13.94 -5.02 -22.44
N LYS A 180 -15.28 -5.16 -22.37
CA LYS A 180 -15.95 -6.40 -21.93
C LYS A 180 -15.65 -7.56 -22.88
N GLU A 181 -15.69 -7.31 -24.18
CA GLU A 181 -15.35 -8.26 -25.24
C GLU A 181 -13.87 -8.69 -25.15
N GLY A 182 -12.96 -7.73 -24.99
CA GLY A 182 -11.52 -7.97 -24.86
C GLY A 182 -11.18 -8.78 -23.61
N LEU A 183 -11.77 -8.43 -22.46
CA LEU A 183 -11.60 -9.19 -21.21
C LEU A 183 -12.09 -10.63 -21.37
N LYS A 184 -13.28 -10.81 -21.95
CA LYS A 184 -13.84 -12.15 -22.22
C LYS A 184 -12.89 -12.99 -23.08
N LYS A 185 -12.40 -12.43 -24.20
CA LYS A 185 -11.44 -13.11 -25.08
C LYS A 185 -10.13 -13.46 -24.37
N GLY A 186 -9.64 -12.58 -23.49
CA GLY A 186 -8.44 -12.84 -22.69
C GLY A 186 -8.63 -14.00 -21.72
N VAL A 187 -9.76 -14.03 -21.00
CA VAL A 187 -10.10 -15.12 -20.07
C VAL A 187 -10.26 -16.44 -20.81
N GLU A 188 -10.94 -16.45 -21.97
CA GLU A 188 -11.08 -17.64 -22.83
C GLU A 188 -9.71 -18.15 -23.34
N ALA A 189 -8.81 -17.25 -23.74
CA ALA A 189 -7.46 -17.64 -24.19
C ALA A 189 -6.61 -18.25 -23.05
N VAL A 190 -6.74 -17.74 -21.83
CA VAL A 190 -6.07 -18.32 -20.64
C VAL A 190 -6.65 -19.71 -20.33
N ALA A 191 -7.98 -19.84 -20.35
CA ALA A 191 -8.66 -21.11 -20.14
C ALA A 191 -8.22 -22.18 -21.17
N GLN A 192 -8.08 -21.79 -22.44
CA GLN A 192 -7.62 -22.68 -23.51
C GLN A 192 -6.18 -23.16 -23.28
N ARG A 193 -5.26 -22.27 -22.88
CA ARG A 193 -3.89 -22.65 -22.49
C ARG A 193 -3.83 -23.56 -21.28
N MET A 194 -4.71 -23.40 -20.30
CA MET A 194 -4.80 -24.31 -19.14
C MET A 194 -5.27 -25.70 -19.57
N LYS A 195 -6.22 -25.75 -20.52
CA LYS A 195 -6.72 -27.00 -21.11
C LYS A 195 -5.65 -27.73 -21.91
N GLU A 196 -4.86 -27.02 -22.71
CA GLU A 196 -3.68 -27.55 -23.42
C GLU A 196 -2.64 -28.14 -22.47
N LYS A 197 -2.53 -27.60 -21.26
CA LYS A 197 -1.66 -28.12 -20.19
C LYS A 197 -2.27 -29.29 -19.39
N GLY A 198 -3.46 -29.75 -19.76
CA GLY A 198 -4.10 -30.93 -19.18
C GLY A 198 -4.84 -30.70 -17.86
N MET A 199 -5.15 -29.44 -17.49
CA MET A 199 -6.04 -29.17 -16.35
C MET A 199 -7.48 -29.62 -16.64
N SER A 200 -8.19 -30.08 -15.60
CA SER A 200 -9.60 -30.45 -15.73
C SER A 200 -10.51 -29.23 -15.92
N ASN A 201 -11.64 -29.43 -16.61
CA ASN A 201 -12.60 -28.36 -16.86
C ASN A 201 -13.14 -27.72 -15.57
N ASP A 202 -13.28 -28.50 -14.50
CA ASP A 202 -13.75 -28.00 -13.20
C ASP A 202 -12.75 -27.01 -12.58
N ILE A 203 -11.45 -27.36 -12.61
CA ILE A 203 -10.38 -26.50 -12.11
C ILE A 203 -10.26 -25.23 -12.96
N ILE A 204 -10.40 -25.36 -14.29
CA ILE A 204 -10.34 -24.21 -15.19
C ILE A 204 -11.53 -23.27 -14.94
N ALA A 205 -12.75 -23.81 -14.79
CA ALA A 205 -13.94 -23.02 -14.49
C ALA A 205 -13.83 -22.27 -13.15
N GLU A 206 -13.30 -22.93 -12.13
CA GLU A 206 -13.03 -22.33 -10.82
C GLU A 206 -12.02 -21.17 -10.91
N ILE A 207 -10.89 -21.38 -11.60
CA ILE A 207 -9.81 -20.39 -11.71
C ILE A 207 -10.22 -19.20 -12.60
N THR A 208 -10.92 -19.46 -13.69
CA THR A 208 -11.24 -18.43 -14.71
C THR A 208 -12.59 -17.76 -14.46
N GLY A 209 -13.44 -18.34 -13.62
CA GLY A 209 -14.82 -17.90 -13.41
C GLY A 209 -15.74 -18.11 -14.60
N LEU A 210 -15.31 -18.84 -15.64
CA LEU A 210 -16.14 -19.18 -16.79
C LEU A 210 -17.12 -20.32 -16.43
N PRO A 211 -18.37 -20.28 -16.94
CA PRO A 211 -19.29 -21.41 -16.79
C PRO A 211 -18.68 -22.70 -17.35
N LEU A 212 -18.94 -23.84 -16.67
CA LEU A 212 -18.40 -25.15 -17.07
C LEU A 212 -18.72 -25.50 -18.53
N GLU A 213 -19.90 -25.11 -19.00
CA GLU A 213 -20.35 -25.28 -20.38
C GLU A 213 -19.52 -24.50 -21.40
N VAL A 214 -19.00 -23.32 -21.01
CA VAL A 214 -18.14 -22.50 -21.85
C VAL A 214 -16.76 -23.13 -21.90
N VAL A 215 -16.19 -23.52 -20.76
CA VAL A 215 -14.88 -24.20 -20.66
C VAL A 215 -14.87 -25.54 -21.42
N GLY A 216 -15.97 -26.29 -21.35
CA GLY A 216 -16.13 -27.54 -22.08
C GLY A 216 -16.04 -27.37 -23.60
N LYS A 217 -16.46 -26.21 -24.13
CA LYS A 217 -16.50 -25.88 -25.56
C LYS A 217 -15.22 -25.23 -26.12
N LEU A 218 -14.32 -24.74 -25.25
CA LEU A 218 -13.00 -24.19 -25.62
C LEU A 218 -12.02 -25.28 -26.06
#